data_AF-A0A1E3X728-F1
#
_entry.id   AF-A0A1E3X728-F1
#
_cell.length_a   1.000
_cell.length_b   1.000
_cell.length_c   1.000
_cell.angle_alpha   90.00
_cell.angle_beta   90.00
_cell.angle_gamma   90.00
#
_symmetry.space_group_name_H-M   'P 1'
#
loop_
_entity.id
_entity.type
_entity.pdbx_description
1 polymer ?
#
loop_
_entity_poly.entity_id
_entity_poly.type
_entity_poly.pdbx_seq_one_letter_code
_entity_poly.pdbx_strand_id
1 'polypeptide(L)'
;MTIESKKVNIIIVLITLAILVGCGNIFDTERPPLVTRGHGVHQWKLPWKPALWSRDFGPEQSGHFRSLTTGDFNNDGKIDIAGGSYEPGVIFVWHGDNSGNWKRAQRLRIRGDIRSLDVGDLNNDGWLDIVSSSMGDTNGVQAWINENGKFGDLQTVSEKDLFDGLRLADVNNDGKLDIIAANKTGVVKGGINVWLGTGKGNFIKETGPTRTNMYSDVEVGDFNNDGKVDIVGAAWGHDGGALRAWLGSGDGRWGAATSVIEKGSFWGVDVADVNGDGNPDIISAANFDGVKIHYGNGKGKFSKKKTLAKKGNFWRAKAVDLNNDGLLDIAATLSDNNGVILWYQKSWFKWLIAKDEGLPRKGYYFDIEFADFNADNRLDIATATYGEGVKIWLRGIEELAELKTKKEVVEVVEEEEMKKQPPVPVFYTSVFFDTEKADLSAESITILNNLLDVLNSVEGTVLKLKKHADSKRVDSKQSPGNHVLSDERIKAVTDFFLSRGISQERIEIDIQVDSKADNEGGDVKAWQENRRIDIAVNYGKSLDNKQEDKTKIDANSELDGEGKYAYPFIEKGDLIPVKEYKTWKMVDGIPEYRIGPGDILDITFWIGFKENKNTVRVSPQNTVSFSYIKKF
;
A
#
# COMPACT_ATOMS: atom_id res chain seq x y z
N MET A 1 -83.10 1.97 1.26
CA MET A 1 -82.47 2.63 0.09
C MET A 1 -81.06 2.07 0.00
N THR A 2 -80.79 1.09 -0.86
CA THR A 2 -80.45 1.23 -2.31
C THR A 2 -79.11 1.97 -2.49
N ILE A 3 -77.95 1.33 -2.74
CA ILE A 3 -77.52 0.35 -3.79
C ILE A 3 -77.01 1.06 -5.06
N GLU A 4 -75.67 1.00 -5.24
CA GLU A 4 -74.86 0.98 -6.50
C GLU A 4 -75.07 2.09 -7.56
N SER A 5 -74.24 2.29 -8.61
CA SER A 5 -73.03 1.62 -9.16
C SER A 5 -72.17 2.71 -9.89
N LYS A 6 -70.89 2.60 -10.31
CA LYS A 6 -69.84 1.56 -10.55
C LYS A 6 -68.47 2.32 -10.55
N LYS A 7 -67.22 1.80 -10.52
CA LYS A 7 -66.50 0.56 -10.92
C LYS A 7 -66.23 0.36 -12.44
N VAL A 8 -65.13 -0.36 -12.77
CA VAL A 8 -64.63 -0.79 -14.11
C VAL A 8 -63.82 0.30 -14.87
N ASN A 9 -62.56 0.12 -15.31
CA ASN A 9 -61.56 -0.97 -15.14
C ASN A 9 -60.11 -0.53 -15.53
N ILE A 10 -59.13 -1.46 -15.47
CA ILE A 10 -57.77 -1.43 -16.11
C ILE A 10 -56.80 -0.42 -15.44
N ILE A 11 -55.70 -0.76 -14.76
CA ILE A 11 -54.74 -1.91 -14.72
C ILE A 11 -53.90 -2.06 -16.00
N ILE A 12 -52.56 -1.94 -15.85
CA ILE A 12 -51.51 -1.90 -16.89
C ILE A 12 -51.37 -0.53 -17.58
N VAL A 13 -50.59 0.37 -16.96
CA VAL A 13 -49.20 0.61 -17.40
C VAL A 13 -48.32 0.69 -16.15
N LEU A 14 -47.50 -0.34 -15.94
CA LEU A 14 -46.26 -0.24 -15.16
C LEU A 14 -45.11 0.09 -16.14
N ILE A 15 -43.91 0.36 -15.62
CA ILE A 15 -42.67 0.62 -16.38
C ILE A 15 -42.57 2.04 -16.98
N THR A 16 -42.42 3.05 -16.12
CA THR A 16 -41.31 4.04 -16.17
C THR A 16 -41.34 4.95 -14.93
N LEU A 17 -40.20 5.55 -14.58
CA LEU A 17 -39.95 6.37 -13.37
C LEU A 17 -40.20 5.65 -12.02
N ALA A 18 -39.33 4.70 -11.69
CA ALA A 18 -39.11 4.21 -10.32
C ALA A 18 -37.67 3.67 -10.14
N ILE A 19 -36.68 4.49 -10.48
CA ILE A 19 -35.24 4.23 -10.30
C ILE A 19 -34.61 5.53 -9.77
N LEU A 20 -33.57 5.45 -8.93
CA LEU A 20 -32.87 6.57 -8.25
C LEU A 20 -33.70 7.34 -7.21
N VAL A 21 -33.94 6.73 -6.04
CA VAL A 21 -33.36 7.13 -4.73
C VAL A 21 -33.43 5.88 -3.82
N GLY A 22 -32.29 5.37 -3.35
CA GLY A 22 -32.23 4.13 -2.57
C GLY A 22 -31.74 4.34 -1.14
N CYS A 23 -32.67 4.44 -0.17
CA CYS A 23 -32.37 4.36 1.26
C CYS A 23 -33.53 3.69 2.02
N GLY A 24 -33.21 2.85 3.02
CA GLY A 24 -34.14 2.42 4.08
C GLY A 24 -35.15 1.33 3.72
N ASN A 25 -34.78 0.06 3.95
CA ASN A 25 -35.76 -1.03 4.06
C ASN A 25 -36.60 -0.90 5.35
N ILE A 26 -37.77 -0.28 5.25
CA ILE A 26 -38.81 -0.36 6.28
C ILE A 26 -39.62 -1.63 6.03
N PHE A 27 -39.50 -2.64 6.90
CA PHE A 27 -40.37 -3.82 6.89
C PHE A 27 -41.56 -3.66 7.84
N ASP A 28 -42.74 -4.02 7.34
CA ASP A 28 -44.04 -3.76 7.96
C ASP A 28 -44.36 -4.72 9.12
N THR A 29 -45.25 -4.30 10.02
CA THR A 29 -45.55 -4.96 11.29
C THR A 29 -46.84 -5.78 11.28
N GLU A 30 -46.83 -6.96 10.63
CA GLU A 30 -47.90 -7.95 10.78
C GLU A 30 -47.50 -9.15 11.65
N ARG A 31 -48.38 -9.54 12.59
CA ARG A 31 -48.18 -10.68 13.50
C ARG A 31 -48.99 -11.90 13.07
N PRO A 32 -48.36 -13.05 12.77
CA PRO A 32 -49.06 -14.34 12.73
C PRO A 32 -49.55 -14.76 14.13
N PRO A 33 -50.60 -15.61 14.23
CA PRO A 33 -51.21 -15.98 15.51
C PRO A 33 -50.40 -17.01 16.32
N LEU A 34 -50.63 -17.02 17.63
CA LEU A 34 -50.09 -18.01 18.57
C LEU A 34 -50.59 -19.43 18.25
N VAL A 35 -49.66 -20.35 18.03
CA VAL A 35 -49.92 -21.81 17.96
C VAL A 35 -49.25 -22.51 19.14
N THR A 36 -49.96 -23.40 19.82
CA THR A 36 -49.55 -23.98 21.10
C THR A 36 -48.71 -25.25 20.97
N ARG A 37 -47.54 -25.25 21.63
CA ARG A 37 -46.74 -26.39 22.13
C ARG A 37 -46.89 -27.76 21.41
N GLY A 38 -45.88 -28.11 20.61
CA GLY A 38 -45.43 -29.50 20.48
C GLY A 38 -44.17 -29.73 21.34
N HIS A 39 -44.01 -30.90 21.95
CA HIS A 39 -42.81 -31.22 22.75
C HIS A 39 -41.63 -31.65 21.85
N GLY A 40 -40.74 -30.71 21.55
CA GLY A 40 -39.41 -30.96 20.98
C GLY A 40 -38.30 -30.69 22.01
N VAL A 41 -37.15 -31.34 21.88
CA VAL A 41 -36.03 -31.17 22.82
C VAL A 41 -35.44 -29.75 22.68
N HIS A 42 -35.49 -28.97 23.75
CA HIS A 42 -34.77 -27.70 23.83
C HIS A 42 -33.25 -27.94 23.87
N GLN A 43 -32.61 -27.94 22.70
CA GLN A 43 -31.21 -27.53 22.65
C GLN A 43 -31.13 -26.05 23.02
N TRP A 44 -30.70 -25.78 24.26
CA TRP A 44 -30.32 -24.44 24.68
C TRP A 44 -29.05 -24.04 23.94
N LYS A 45 -29.18 -23.34 22.80
CA LYS A 45 -28.06 -22.58 22.23
C LYS A 45 -27.57 -21.60 23.30
N LEU A 46 -26.30 -21.73 23.68
CA LEU A 46 -25.66 -20.78 24.60
C LEU A 46 -25.71 -19.38 23.97
N PRO A 47 -26.14 -18.31 24.68
CA PRO A 47 -26.42 -17.02 24.06
C PRO A 47 -25.23 -16.29 23.42
N TRP A 48 -24.00 -16.77 23.65
CA TRP A 48 -22.78 -16.23 23.07
C TRP A 48 -21.71 -17.33 22.96
N LYS A 49 -21.47 -17.81 21.73
CA LYS A 49 -20.11 -18.12 21.28
C LYS A 49 -19.68 -16.93 20.41
N PRO A 50 -18.47 -16.36 20.55
CA PRO A 50 -17.96 -15.45 19.54
C PRO A 50 -17.86 -16.21 18.21
N ALA A 51 -18.38 -15.60 17.15
CA ALA A 51 -18.13 -16.06 15.78
C ALA A 51 -16.62 -15.93 15.52
N LEU A 52 -15.94 -17.04 15.26
CA LEU A 52 -14.51 -17.01 14.98
C LEU A 52 -14.26 -16.41 13.60
N TRP A 53 -13.18 -15.65 13.51
CA TRP A 53 -12.55 -15.21 12.28
C TRP A 53 -11.77 -16.36 11.65
N SER A 54 -11.74 -16.41 10.33
CA SER A 54 -11.09 -17.48 9.58
C SER A 54 -9.55 -17.45 9.68
N ARG A 55 -8.87 -18.32 8.91
CA ARG A 55 -7.50 -18.02 8.46
C ARG A 55 -7.50 -16.85 7.46
N ASP A 56 -6.33 -16.41 7.04
CA ASP A 56 -6.19 -15.47 5.91
C ASP A 56 -6.83 -16.02 4.62
N PHE A 57 -7.64 -15.18 3.96
CA PHE A 57 -8.24 -15.36 2.63
C PHE A 57 -7.87 -14.20 1.68
N GLY A 58 -6.86 -13.39 2.02
CA GLY A 58 -6.38 -12.30 1.17
C GLY A 58 -5.71 -12.78 -0.13
N PRO A 59 -5.55 -11.88 -1.12
CA PRO A 59 -4.88 -12.21 -2.37
C PRO A 59 -3.42 -12.62 -2.16
N GLU A 60 -2.95 -13.65 -2.88
CA GLU A 60 -1.56 -14.10 -2.84
C GLU A 60 -0.60 -13.05 -3.44
N GLN A 61 -0.11 -12.15 -2.59
CA GLN A 61 0.93 -11.16 -2.87
C GLN A 61 1.60 -10.72 -1.55
N SER A 62 2.86 -11.09 -1.32
CA SER A 62 3.67 -10.50 -0.25
C SER A 62 4.10 -9.06 -0.59
N GLY A 63 4.48 -8.27 0.41
CA GLY A 63 4.97 -6.90 0.22
C GLY A 63 4.40 -5.90 1.21
N HIS A 64 4.92 -4.68 1.17
CA HIS A 64 4.56 -3.61 2.09
C HIS A 64 3.38 -2.81 1.52
N PHE A 65 2.18 -3.05 2.04
CA PHE A 65 0.97 -2.31 1.69
C PHE A 65 0.64 -1.31 2.80
N ARG A 66 0.11 -0.14 2.42
CA ARG A 66 -0.31 0.90 3.39
C ARG A 66 -1.80 1.17 3.35
N SER A 67 -2.37 1.14 2.16
CA SER A 67 -3.79 1.42 1.92
C SER A 67 -4.46 0.29 1.16
N LEU A 68 -5.77 0.18 1.33
CA LEU A 68 -6.65 -0.57 0.45
C LEU A 68 -7.97 0.16 0.29
N THR A 69 -8.76 -0.29 -0.67
CA THR A 69 -10.15 0.11 -0.88
C THR A 69 -10.90 -1.01 -1.61
N THR A 70 -12.22 -1.00 -1.53
CA THR A 70 -13.11 -2.07 -2.02
C THR A 70 -14.23 -1.48 -2.86
N GLY A 71 -14.60 -2.18 -3.93
CA GLY A 71 -15.72 -1.80 -4.81
C GLY A 71 -15.90 -2.82 -5.91
N ASP A 72 -16.90 -2.66 -6.77
CA ASP A 72 -16.98 -3.42 -8.01
C ASP A 72 -16.23 -2.65 -9.10
N PHE A 73 -15.01 -3.08 -9.45
CA PHE A 73 -14.22 -2.39 -10.49
C PHE A 73 -14.52 -2.92 -11.89
N ASN A 74 -15.34 -3.96 -12.01
CA ASN A 74 -15.54 -4.72 -13.25
C ASN A 74 -17.01 -4.89 -13.66
N ASN A 75 -17.94 -4.40 -12.83
CA ASN A 75 -19.39 -4.44 -12.98
C ASN A 75 -19.96 -5.87 -13.15
N ASP A 76 -19.41 -6.87 -12.43
CA ASP A 76 -19.96 -8.25 -12.36
C ASP A 76 -20.80 -8.54 -11.11
N GLY A 77 -21.01 -7.55 -10.25
CA GLY A 77 -21.84 -7.62 -9.04
C GLY A 77 -21.09 -8.14 -7.81
N LYS A 78 -19.77 -8.00 -7.79
CA LYS A 78 -18.87 -8.58 -6.78
C LYS A 78 -17.95 -7.56 -6.15
N ILE A 79 -17.34 -7.93 -5.02
CA ILE A 79 -16.46 -7.04 -4.29
C ILE A 79 -15.01 -7.34 -4.68
N ASP A 80 -14.45 -6.42 -5.45
CA ASP A 80 -13.04 -6.37 -5.85
C ASP A 80 -12.22 -5.56 -4.82
N ILE A 81 -10.89 -5.70 -4.88
CA ILE A 81 -9.95 -5.02 -3.99
C ILE A 81 -8.91 -4.26 -4.80
N ALA A 82 -8.67 -3.00 -4.43
CA ALA A 82 -7.48 -2.25 -4.82
C ALA A 82 -6.57 -2.05 -3.60
N GLY A 83 -5.30 -2.42 -3.70
CA GLY A 83 -4.31 -2.31 -2.61
C GLY A 83 -3.08 -1.51 -3.02
N GLY A 84 -2.72 -0.52 -2.20
CA GLY A 84 -1.60 0.40 -2.44
C GLY A 84 -0.31 -0.04 -1.74
N SER A 85 0.73 -0.35 -2.53
CA SER A 85 2.05 -0.73 -2.02
C SER A 85 3.02 0.45 -1.87
N TYR A 86 3.93 0.30 -0.91
CA TYR A 86 5.00 1.24 -0.56
C TYR A 86 6.22 1.03 -1.48
N GLU A 87 6.78 -0.19 -1.48
CA GLU A 87 7.96 -0.55 -2.28
C GLU A 87 7.71 -1.83 -3.09
N PRO A 88 7.75 -1.78 -4.44
CA PRO A 88 7.64 -0.58 -5.28
C PRO A 88 6.22 0.03 -5.22
N GLY A 89 6.08 1.29 -5.65
CA GLY A 89 4.79 1.98 -5.76
C GLY A 89 3.87 1.35 -6.81
N VAL A 90 2.83 0.63 -6.37
CA VAL A 90 1.85 -0.01 -7.25
C VAL A 90 0.48 -0.03 -6.56
N ILE A 91 -0.56 0.32 -7.29
CA ILE A 91 -1.94 -0.06 -6.94
C ILE A 91 -2.19 -1.40 -7.64
N PHE A 92 -2.31 -2.46 -6.85
CA PHE A 92 -2.71 -3.77 -7.35
C PHE A 92 -4.23 -3.87 -7.30
N VAL A 93 -4.86 -4.30 -8.40
CA VAL A 93 -6.30 -4.55 -8.44
C VAL A 93 -6.53 -6.05 -8.62
N TRP A 94 -7.36 -6.63 -7.74
CA TRP A 94 -7.78 -8.02 -7.77
C TRP A 94 -9.31 -8.07 -7.84
N HIS A 95 -9.84 -8.81 -8.82
CA HIS A 95 -11.26 -9.06 -8.88
C HIS A 95 -11.62 -10.24 -7.97
N GLY A 96 -12.71 -10.09 -7.22
CA GLY A 96 -13.25 -11.12 -6.33
C GLY A 96 -14.14 -12.11 -7.07
N ASP A 97 -14.42 -13.27 -6.46
CA ASP A 97 -15.42 -14.21 -6.99
C ASP A 97 -16.65 -14.40 -6.10
N ASN A 98 -16.72 -13.69 -4.96
CA ASN A 98 -17.65 -13.89 -3.84
C ASN A 98 -17.56 -15.32 -3.26
N SER A 99 -16.39 -15.93 -3.28
CA SER A 99 -16.06 -17.20 -2.59
C SER A 99 -14.66 -17.16 -1.98
N GLY A 100 -14.13 -15.96 -1.72
CA GLY A 100 -12.80 -15.73 -1.16
C GLY A 100 -11.62 -16.02 -2.09
N ASN A 101 -11.83 -16.11 -3.41
CA ASN A 101 -10.75 -16.25 -4.39
C ASN A 101 -10.50 -14.93 -5.13
N TRP A 102 -9.22 -14.62 -5.37
CA TRP A 102 -8.79 -13.32 -5.89
C TRP A 102 -8.00 -13.44 -7.18
N LYS A 103 -8.56 -12.95 -8.29
CA LYS A 103 -7.86 -12.89 -9.58
C LYS A 103 -7.23 -11.51 -9.76
N ARG A 104 -5.90 -11.43 -9.70
CA ARG A 104 -5.17 -10.19 -10.00
C ARG A 104 -5.45 -9.76 -11.44
N ALA A 105 -6.09 -8.61 -11.61
CA ALA A 105 -6.46 -8.06 -12.90
C ALA A 105 -5.45 -7.03 -13.40
N GLN A 106 -5.12 -6.03 -12.56
CA GLN A 106 -4.37 -4.85 -13.00
C GLN A 106 -3.27 -4.44 -12.02
N ARG A 107 -2.31 -3.62 -12.49
CA ARG A 107 -1.16 -3.11 -11.74
C ARG A 107 -0.87 -1.67 -12.18
N LEU A 108 -1.44 -0.71 -11.47
CA LEU A 108 -1.34 0.71 -11.77
C LEU A 108 -0.04 1.23 -11.12
N ARG A 109 0.96 1.59 -11.92
CA ARG A 109 2.33 1.86 -11.43
C ARG A 109 2.51 3.34 -11.12
N ILE A 110 2.99 3.65 -9.92
CA ILE A 110 3.42 4.99 -9.50
C ILE A 110 4.88 4.93 -9.05
N ARG A 111 5.69 5.94 -9.33
CA ARG A 111 7.06 5.99 -8.77
C ARG A 111 7.02 6.60 -7.37
N GLY A 112 6.42 5.89 -6.41
CA GLY A 112 6.29 6.38 -5.04
C GLY A 112 5.30 5.60 -4.20
N ASP A 113 5.46 5.66 -2.88
CA ASP A 113 4.61 4.98 -1.91
C ASP A 113 3.14 5.39 -2.11
N ILE A 114 2.24 4.41 -2.27
CA ILE A 114 0.80 4.70 -2.19
C ILE A 114 0.44 4.93 -0.71
N ARG A 115 -0.16 6.08 -0.42
CA ARG A 115 -0.43 6.55 0.96
C ARG A 115 -1.85 6.28 1.40
N SER A 116 -2.82 6.70 0.60
CA SER A 116 -4.25 6.44 0.73
C SER A 116 -4.82 6.10 -0.63
N LEU A 117 -5.92 5.34 -0.64
CA LEU A 117 -6.78 5.13 -1.79
C LEU A 117 -8.21 5.56 -1.42
N ASP A 118 -9.00 5.93 -2.42
CA ASP A 118 -10.47 6.02 -2.34
C ASP A 118 -11.10 5.80 -3.73
N VAL A 119 -12.39 5.52 -3.80
CA VAL A 119 -13.09 5.08 -5.02
C VAL A 119 -14.44 5.74 -5.23
N GLY A 120 -14.80 5.91 -6.51
CA GLY A 120 -16.07 6.50 -6.90
C GLY A 120 -16.10 6.79 -8.40
N ASP A 121 -17.28 7.12 -8.92
CA ASP A 121 -17.44 7.54 -10.31
C ASP A 121 -17.08 9.03 -10.45
N LEU A 122 -15.94 9.35 -11.05
CA LEU A 122 -15.44 10.73 -11.20
C LEU A 122 -15.84 11.35 -12.54
N ASN A 123 -16.38 10.54 -13.47
CA ASN A 123 -16.65 10.92 -14.87
C ASN A 123 -18.14 10.82 -15.27
N ASN A 124 -18.98 10.25 -14.42
CA ASN A 124 -20.39 9.88 -14.58
C ASN A 124 -20.68 8.85 -15.69
N ASP A 125 -19.83 7.84 -15.86
CA ASP A 125 -20.01 6.74 -16.83
C ASP A 125 -20.52 5.41 -16.21
N GLY A 126 -20.60 5.32 -14.88
CA GLY A 126 -21.09 4.13 -14.17
C GLY A 126 -20.02 3.10 -13.80
N TRP A 127 -18.74 3.46 -13.87
CA TRP A 127 -17.62 2.63 -13.39
C TRP A 127 -16.91 3.27 -12.20
N LEU A 128 -16.35 2.45 -11.30
CA LEU A 128 -15.59 2.95 -10.16
C LEU A 128 -14.15 3.27 -10.57
N ASP A 129 -13.80 4.55 -10.52
CA ASP A 129 -12.43 5.06 -10.63
C ASP A 129 -11.69 4.91 -9.30
N ILE A 130 -10.36 5.10 -9.33
CA ILE A 130 -9.50 5.12 -8.13
C ILE A 130 -8.79 6.48 -8.01
N VAL A 131 -8.85 7.10 -6.83
CA VAL A 131 -7.97 8.22 -6.46
C VAL A 131 -6.89 7.74 -5.49
N SER A 132 -5.65 8.18 -5.70
CA SER A 132 -4.50 7.85 -4.87
C SER A 132 -3.73 9.09 -4.42
N SER A 133 -3.18 9.04 -3.21
CA SER A 133 -2.13 9.95 -2.76
C SER A 133 -0.78 9.23 -2.75
N SER A 134 0.30 9.93 -3.11
CA SER A 134 1.63 9.32 -3.24
C SER A 134 2.76 10.18 -2.67
N MET A 135 3.89 9.54 -2.33
CA MET A 135 5.13 10.18 -1.90
C MET A 135 6.36 9.49 -2.50
N GLY A 136 7.46 10.23 -2.75
CA GLY A 136 8.69 9.68 -3.33
C GLY A 136 9.09 10.43 -4.60
N ASP A 137 9.38 9.72 -5.70
CA ASP A 137 9.65 10.36 -7.00
C ASP A 137 8.38 11.03 -7.57
N THR A 138 7.22 10.45 -7.28
CA THR A 138 5.88 10.98 -7.56
C THR A 138 5.25 11.38 -6.23
N ASN A 139 5.07 12.68 -6.00
CA ASN A 139 4.37 13.21 -4.85
C ASN A 139 3.00 13.74 -5.28
N GLY A 140 2.08 13.87 -4.32
CA GLY A 140 0.83 14.59 -4.52
C GLY A 140 -0.40 13.69 -4.53
N VAL A 141 -1.31 13.95 -5.48
CA VAL A 141 -2.61 13.27 -5.64
C VAL A 141 -2.83 12.97 -7.12
N GLN A 142 -3.36 11.78 -7.42
CA GLN A 142 -3.63 11.32 -8.79
C GLN A 142 -4.95 10.55 -8.86
N ALA A 143 -5.52 10.45 -10.07
CA ALA A 143 -6.72 9.69 -10.37
C ALA A 143 -6.45 8.70 -11.52
N TRP A 144 -7.18 7.58 -11.49
CA TRP A 144 -7.15 6.52 -12.49
C TRP A 144 -8.58 6.25 -12.95
N ILE A 145 -8.88 6.62 -14.20
CA ILE A 145 -10.22 6.49 -14.76
C ILE A 145 -10.44 5.07 -15.31
N ASN A 146 -11.58 4.45 -15.00
CA ASN A 146 -11.90 3.06 -15.26
C ASN A 146 -12.76 2.89 -16.53
N GLU A 147 -12.13 2.94 -17.70
CA GLU A 147 -12.82 2.77 -18.99
C GLU A 147 -13.25 1.30 -19.20
N ASN A 148 -14.41 0.93 -18.66
CA ASN A 148 -15.07 -0.37 -18.82
C ASN A 148 -14.28 -1.57 -18.26
N GLY A 149 -13.92 -1.50 -16.97
CA GLY A 149 -13.22 -2.58 -16.27
C GLY A 149 -11.70 -2.57 -16.49
N LYS A 150 -11.18 -1.46 -17.01
CA LYS A 150 -9.77 -1.24 -17.31
C LYS A 150 -9.38 0.19 -16.96
N PHE A 151 -8.44 0.35 -16.05
CA PHE A 151 -7.89 1.66 -15.71
C PHE A 151 -7.02 2.19 -16.85
N GLY A 152 -7.23 3.46 -17.20
CA GLY A 152 -6.48 4.21 -18.21
C GLY A 152 -5.13 4.72 -17.70
N ASP A 153 -4.59 5.72 -18.38
CA ASP A 153 -3.35 6.39 -17.98
C ASP A 153 -3.55 7.27 -16.73
N LEU A 154 -2.45 7.47 -15.99
CA LEU A 154 -2.39 8.25 -14.75
C LEU A 154 -2.77 9.72 -14.99
N GLN A 155 -3.82 10.20 -14.32
CA GLN A 155 -4.20 11.62 -14.33
C GLN A 155 -3.71 12.32 -13.06
N THR A 156 -2.80 13.28 -13.19
CA THR A 156 -2.24 13.96 -12.02
C THR A 156 -3.09 15.15 -11.57
N VAL A 157 -3.56 15.11 -10.31
CA VAL A 157 -4.35 16.19 -9.68
C VAL A 157 -3.45 17.18 -8.95
N SER A 158 -2.37 16.69 -8.34
CA SER A 158 -1.25 17.50 -7.83
C SER A 158 0.06 16.73 -7.93
N GLU A 159 1.15 17.43 -8.28
CA GLU A 159 2.55 16.99 -8.19
C GLU A 159 3.30 17.62 -7.01
N LYS A 160 2.63 18.56 -6.32
CA LYS A 160 3.16 19.36 -5.23
C LYS A 160 2.65 18.79 -3.91
N ASP A 161 3.40 19.08 -2.84
CA ASP A 161 3.06 18.74 -1.46
C ASP A 161 2.95 17.22 -1.18
N LEU A 162 2.83 16.87 0.10
CA LEU A 162 2.81 15.50 0.60
C LEU A 162 1.44 15.20 1.24
N PHE A 163 0.65 14.30 0.63
CA PHE A 163 -0.68 13.93 1.10
C PHE A 163 -0.72 12.52 1.68
N ASP A 164 -1.26 12.35 2.90
CA ASP A 164 -1.55 11.02 3.48
C ASP A 164 -3.01 10.63 3.15
N GLY A 165 -3.94 10.63 4.11
CA GLY A 165 -5.35 10.30 3.88
C GLY A 165 -6.05 11.19 2.85
N LEU A 166 -6.97 10.61 2.08
CA LEU A 166 -7.86 11.31 1.15
C LEU A 166 -9.28 10.72 1.16
N ARG A 167 -10.27 11.53 0.78
CA ARG A 167 -11.67 11.13 0.61
C ARG A 167 -12.31 11.77 -0.61
N LEU A 168 -13.33 11.13 -1.16
CA LEU A 168 -14.21 11.61 -2.20
C LEU A 168 -15.57 12.04 -1.63
N ALA A 169 -16.03 13.25 -1.92
CA ALA A 169 -17.37 13.71 -1.59
C ALA A 169 -17.76 14.92 -2.45
N ASP A 170 -19.06 15.14 -2.68
CA ASP A 170 -19.56 16.41 -3.22
C ASP A 170 -19.58 17.46 -2.11
N VAL A 171 -18.62 18.40 -2.10
CA VAL A 171 -18.55 19.46 -1.07
C VAL A 171 -19.21 20.77 -1.52
N ASN A 172 -19.83 20.77 -2.71
CA ASN A 172 -20.40 21.96 -3.34
C ASN A 172 -21.85 21.78 -3.82
N ASN A 173 -22.43 20.61 -3.60
CA ASN A 173 -23.78 20.18 -3.93
C ASN A 173 -24.13 20.33 -5.43
N ASP A 174 -23.17 20.06 -6.33
CA ASP A 174 -23.37 20.11 -7.79
C ASP A 174 -23.42 18.74 -8.50
N GLY A 175 -23.44 17.66 -7.72
CA GLY A 175 -23.70 16.29 -8.14
C GLY A 175 -22.47 15.51 -8.59
N LYS A 176 -21.28 15.86 -8.07
CA LYS A 176 -19.98 15.31 -8.53
C LYS A 176 -19.05 15.08 -7.35
N LEU A 177 -18.16 14.09 -7.47
CA LEU A 177 -17.15 13.83 -6.44
C LEU A 177 -16.00 14.83 -6.55
N ASP A 178 -15.80 15.61 -5.49
CA ASP A 178 -14.62 16.43 -5.24
C ASP A 178 -13.58 15.59 -4.46
N ILE A 179 -12.28 15.86 -4.63
CA ILE A 179 -11.22 15.19 -3.84
C ILE A 179 -10.86 16.06 -2.64
N ILE A 180 -10.89 15.50 -1.43
CA ILE A 180 -10.43 16.08 -0.17
C ILE A 180 -9.16 15.34 0.27
N ALA A 181 -8.05 16.02 0.56
CA ALA A 181 -6.80 15.37 0.96
C ALA A 181 -6.07 16.03 2.14
N ALA A 182 -5.54 15.20 3.03
CA ALA A 182 -4.78 15.55 4.22
C ALA A 182 -3.32 15.87 3.88
N ASN A 183 -2.97 17.15 3.89
CA ASN A 183 -1.63 17.64 3.53
C ASN A 183 -0.72 17.71 4.76
N LYS A 184 0.41 16.99 4.70
CA LYS A 184 1.39 16.87 5.79
C LYS A 184 2.72 17.59 5.52
N THR A 185 2.83 18.37 4.45
CA THR A 185 4.09 18.99 3.96
C THR A 185 4.86 19.78 5.03
N GLY A 186 4.17 20.41 5.99
CA GLY A 186 4.80 21.05 7.14
C GLY A 186 3.84 21.97 7.89
N VAL A 187 4.21 22.43 9.09
CA VAL A 187 3.31 23.24 9.94
C VAL A 187 2.81 24.53 9.24
N VAL A 188 3.58 25.09 8.31
CA VAL A 188 3.25 26.32 7.56
C VAL A 188 2.97 26.09 6.07
N LYS A 189 2.81 24.83 5.63
CA LYS A 189 2.53 24.46 4.22
C LYS A 189 1.56 23.28 4.03
N GLY A 190 1.30 22.51 5.09
CA GLY A 190 0.27 21.47 5.12
C GLY A 190 -1.13 22.06 5.23
N GLY A 191 -2.12 21.24 5.56
CA GLY A 191 -3.51 21.65 5.68
C GLY A 191 -4.47 20.56 5.22
N ILE A 192 -5.66 20.99 4.79
CA ILE A 192 -6.58 20.17 4.02
C ILE A 192 -6.79 20.89 2.68
N ASN A 193 -6.44 20.23 1.59
CA ASN A 193 -6.67 20.73 0.23
C ASN A 193 -7.89 20.02 -0.35
N VAL A 194 -8.67 20.73 -1.18
CA VAL A 194 -9.84 20.19 -1.88
C VAL A 194 -9.80 20.62 -3.34
N TRP A 195 -10.00 19.70 -4.28
CA TRP A 195 -10.14 20.01 -5.70
C TRP A 195 -11.53 19.61 -6.18
N LEU A 196 -12.25 20.53 -6.82
CA LEU A 196 -13.63 20.28 -7.22
C LEU A 196 -13.69 19.46 -8.51
N GLY A 197 -14.55 18.45 -8.54
CA GLY A 197 -14.75 17.58 -9.68
C GLY A 197 -15.48 18.27 -10.83
N THR A 198 -15.09 17.99 -12.07
CA THR A 198 -15.87 18.42 -13.25
C THR A 198 -16.92 17.39 -13.66
N GLY A 199 -16.98 16.23 -13.01
CA GLY A 199 -17.84 15.11 -13.40
C GLY A 199 -17.45 14.55 -14.77
N LYS A 200 -16.14 14.54 -15.05
CA LYS A 200 -15.49 14.11 -16.31
C LYS A 200 -14.05 13.60 -16.07
N GLY A 201 -13.78 13.03 -14.89
CA GLY A 201 -12.45 12.63 -14.42
C GLY A 201 -11.46 13.76 -14.14
N ASN A 202 -11.79 15.00 -14.50
CA ASN A 202 -10.93 16.17 -14.37
C ASN A 202 -11.31 17.00 -13.13
N PHE A 203 -10.34 17.72 -12.56
CA PHE A 203 -10.49 18.49 -11.32
C PHE A 203 -10.05 19.95 -11.48
N ILE A 204 -10.72 20.86 -10.77
CA ILE A 204 -10.52 22.31 -10.87
C ILE A 204 -10.44 22.98 -9.49
N LYS A 205 -9.93 24.22 -9.44
CA LYS A 205 -10.08 25.16 -8.31
C LYS A 205 -9.68 24.55 -6.96
N GLU A 206 -8.38 24.51 -6.67
CA GLU A 206 -7.86 24.14 -5.35
C GLU A 206 -8.44 25.07 -4.24
N THR A 207 -9.08 24.47 -3.24
CA THR A 207 -9.72 25.10 -2.08
C THR A 207 -9.41 24.28 -0.82
N GLY A 208 -10.20 24.42 0.24
CA GLY A 208 -10.07 23.65 1.48
C GLY A 208 -9.98 24.54 2.72
N PRO A 209 -10.30 24.00 3.91
CA PRO A 209 -10.51 24.80 5.12
C PRO A 209 -9.25 25.35 5.80
N THR A 210 -8.04 24.90 5.43
CA THR A 210 -6.78 25.39 6.02
C THR A 210 -5.57 25.15 5.11
N ARG A 211 -4.51 25.96 5.33
CA ARG A 211 -3.16 25.83 4.77
C ARG A 211 -2.07 25.86 5.85
N THR A 212 -2.38 25.32 7.03
CA THR A 212 -1.47 25.20 8.18
C THR A 212 -1.73 23.92 8.98
N ASN A 213 -0.72 23.47 9.73
CA ASN A 213 -0.60 22.18 10.44
C ASN A 213 -0.42 20.98 9.49
N MET A 214 0.04 19.85 10.01
CA MET A 214 0.33 18.63 9.24
C MET A 214 -0.75 17.57 9.50
N TYR A 215 -1.51 17.18 8.48
CA TYR A 215 -2.61 16.22 8.60
C TYR A 215 -2.21 14.83 8.08
N SER A 216 -2.51 13.81 8.85
CA SER A 216 -2.35 12.40 8.46
C SER A 216 -3.64 11.79 7.90
N ASP A 217 -4.80 12.38 8.20
CA ASP A 217 -6.08 11.86 7.75
C ASP A 217 -7.16 12.94 7.68
N VAL A 218 -8.21 12.67 6.91
CA VAL A 218 -9.36 13.55 6.71
C VAL A 218 -10.61 12.71 6.50
N GLU A 219 -11.74 13.17 7.05
CA GLU A 219 -13.06 12.61 6.85
C GLU A 219 -14.12 13.69 6.66
N VAL A 220 -15.30 13.27 6.21
CA VAL A 220 -16.45 14.11 5.85
C VAL A 220 -17.71 13.69 6.61
N GLY A 221 -18.67 14.60 6.72
CA GLY A 221 -20.00 14.32 7.30
C GLY A 221 -20.83 15.60 7.49
N ASP A 222 -22.05 15.48 7.99
CA ASP A 222 -22.85 16.64 8.43
C ASP A 222 -22.83 16.70 9.96
N PHE A 223 -21.95 17.51 10.54
CA PHE A 223 -21.78 17.61 11.99
C PHE A 223 -22.79 18.56 12.64
N ASN A 224 -23.59 19.28 11.84
CA ASN A 224 -24.42 20.38 12.28
C ASN A 224 -25.90 20.27 11.85
N ASN A 225 -26.24 19.21 11.11
CA ASN A 225 -27.55 18.86 10.57
C ASN A 225 -28.15 19.95 9.66
N ASP A 226 -27.33 20.60 8.81
CA ASP A 226 -27.78 21.59 7.82
C ASP A 226 -27.74 21.12 6.35
N GLY A 227 -27.44 19.83 6.13
CA GLY A 227 -27.53 19.15 4.83
C GLY A 227 -26.32 19.38 3.94
N LYS A 228 -25.12 19.52 4.52
CA LYS A 228 -23.88 19.89 3.82
C LYS A 228 -22.67 19.11 4.34
N VAL A 229 -21.63 19.06 3.51
CA VAL A 229 -20.38 18.38 3.86
C VAL A 229 -19.46 19.28 4.68
N ASP A 230 -19.45 19.02 5.98
CA ASP A 230 -18.40 19.43 6.92
C ASP A 230 -17.16 18.53 6.75
N ILE A 231 -16.01 19.00 7.24
CA ILE A 231 -14.73 18.26 7.20
C ILE A 231 -14.16 18.11 8.61
N VAL A 232 -13.65 16.92 8.96
CA VAL A 232 -12.77 16.69 10.12
C VAL A 232 -11.37 16.29 9.66
N GLY A 233 -10.33 16.81 10.30
CA GLY A 233 -8.92 16.50 9.99
C GLY A 233 -8.14 16.04 11.21
N ALA A 234 -7.37 14.96 11.05
CA ALA A 234 -6.44 14.41 12.03
C ALA A 234 -5.03 14.99 11.82
N ALA A 235 -4.61 15.95 12.67
CA ALA A 235 -3.25 16.46 12.66
C ALA A 235 -2.33 15.79 13.68
N TRP A 236 -1.04 15.71 13.33
CA TRP A 236 0.01 15.10 14.16
C TRP A 236 1.17 16.07 14.45
N GLY A 237 2.11 15.63 15.29
CA GLY A 237 3.29 16.40 15.67
C GLY A 237 3.09 17.36 16.85
N HIS A 238 4.21 17.78 17.47
CA HIS A 238 4.18 18.65 18.65
C HIS A 238 3.66 20.06 18.34
N ASP A 239 4.04 20.62 17.20
CA ASP A 239 3.71 21.98 16.78
C ASP A 239 2.37 22.02 16.01
N GLY A 240 1.28 21.68 16.70
CA GLY A 240 -0.09 21.86 16.20
C GLY A 240 -0.91 20.59 15.95
N GLY A 241 -0.44 19.41 16.38
CA GLY A 241 -1.23 18.18 16.36
C GLY A 241 -2.55 18.31 17.13
N ALA A 242 -3.66 18.06 16.45
CA ALA A 242 -5.01 18.08 17.00
C ALA A 242 -6.05 17.53 16.00
N LEU A 243 -7.17 17.03 16.52
CA LEU A 243 -8.42 16.91 15.78
C LEU A 243 -9.06 18.29 15.63
N ARG A 244 -9.52 18.62 14.43
CA ARG A 244 -10.24 19.86 14.10
C ARG A 244 -11.39 19.56 13.16
N ALA A 245 -12.49 20.28 13.30
CA ALA A 245 -13.59 20.27 12.35
C ALA A 245 -13.84 21.68 11.77
N TRP A 246 -14.38 21.71 10.56
CA TRP A 246 -14.77 22.92 9.84
C TRP A 246 -16.14 22.70 9.20
N LEU A 247 -17.08 23.61 9.49
CA LEU A 247 -18.43 23.50 8.95
C LEU A 247 -18.46 24.03 7.51
N GLY A 248 -19.06 23.26 6.60
CA GLY A 248 -19.21 23.60 5.19
C GLY A 248 -20.29 24.65 4.97
N SER A 249 -20.12 25.50 3.94
CA SER A 249 -21.18 26.41 3.47
C SER A 249 -21.98 25.87 2.29
N GLY A 250 -21.57 24.74 1.71
CA GLY A 250 -22.27 24.06 0.61
C GLY A 250 -21.95 24.61 -0.78
N ASP A 251 -20.82 25.30 -0.93
CA ASP A 251 -20.35 25.94 -2.17
C ASP A 251 -18.83 25.71 -2.42
N GLY A 252 -18.28 24.63 -1.84
CA GLY A 252 -16.84 24.38 -1.81
C GLY A 252 -16.06 25.43 -1.00
N ARG A 253 -16.66 25.91 0.11
CA ARG A 253 -16.04 26.75 1.14
C ARG A 253 -16.49 26.28 2.53
N TRP A 254 -15.73 26.69 3.55
CA TRP A 254 -15.96 26.36 4.96
C TRP A 254 -15.83 27.59 5.83
N GLY A 255 -16.48 27.57 6.99
CA GLY A 255 -16.28 28.58 8.04
C GLY A 255 -14.87 28.53 8.62
N ALA A 256 -14.47 29.61 9.31
CA ALA A 256 -13.27 29.60 10.13
C ALA A 256 -13.35 28.49 11.19
N ALA A 257 -12.24 27.76 11.40
CA ALA A 257 -12.16 26.54 12.21
C ALA A 257 -12.99 26.61 13.51
N THR A 258 -14.09 25.85 13.56
CA THR A 258 -15.14 26.05 14.57
C THR A 258 -14.76 25.51 15.94
N SER A 259 -13.88 24.51 16.01
CA SER A 259 -13.08 24.22 17.21
C SER A 259 -11.87 23.30 16.94
N VAL A 260 -10.86 23.39 17.81
CA VAL A 260 -10.00 22.25 18.13
C VAL A 260 -10.80 21.33 19.05
N ILE A 261 -10.99 20.07 18.63
CA ILE A 261 -11.75 19.06 19.38
C ILE A 261 -10.87 18.50 20.51
N GLU A 262 -9.69 17.98 20.15
CA GLU A 262 -8.67 17.52 21.10
C GLU A 262 -7.27 17.77 20.52
N LYS A 263 -6.33 18.24 21.36
CA LYS A 263 -4.91 18.31 21.02
C LYS A 263 -4.25 16.95 21.27
N GLY A 264 -3.36 16.52 20.37
CA GLY A 264 -2.74 15.19 20.41
C GLY A 264 -2.14 14.82 19.05
N SER A 265 -1.53 13.64 18.94
CA SER A 265 -0.92 13.18 17.68
C SER A 265 -1.80 12.14 16.99
N PHE A 266 -2.68 12.58 16.10
CA PHE A 266 -3.67 11.72 15.44
C PHE A 266 -3.18 11.22 14.07
N TRP A 267 -3.45 9.95 13.76
CA TRP A 267 -3.06 9.30 12.50
C TRP A 267 -4.24 8.85 11.65
N GLY A 268 -5.37 8.56 12.27
CA GLY A 268 -6.60 8.17 11.59
C GLY A 268 -7.83 8.82 12.22
N VAL A 269 -8.84 9.08 11.40
CA VAL A 269 -10.15 9.55 11.83
C VAL A 269 -11.25 8.81 11.04
N ASP A 270 -12.42 8.67 11.65
CA ASP A 270 -13.62 8.04 11.08
C ASP A 270 -14.87 8.75 11.65
N VAL A 271 -15.99 8.67 10.94
CA VAL A 271 -17.23 9.43 11.21
C VAL A 271 -18.44 8.52 11.13
N ALA A 272 -19.16 8.35 12.25
CA ALA A 272 -20.40 7.56 12.29
C ALA A 272 -21.26 7.94 13.51
N ASP A 273 -22.58 7.73 13.46
CA ASP A 273 -23.43 7.79 14.67
C ASP A 273 -23.22 6.51 15.50
N VAL A 274 -22.18 6.51 16.33
CA VAL A 274 -21.80 5.35 17.16
C VAL A 274 -22.74 5.19 18.36
N ASN A 275 -23.38 6.28 18.80
CA ASN A 275 -24.21 6.29 20.00
C ASN A 275 -25.71 6.09 19.72
N GLY A 276 -26.18 6.36 18.51
CA GLY A 276 -27.56 6.20 18.06
C GLY A 276 -28.47 7.41 18.36
N ASP A 277 -27.92 8.63 18.47
CA ASP A 277 -28.69 9.86 18.72
C ASP A 277 -28.97 10.71 17.48
N GLY A 278 -28.63 10.20 16.29
CA GLY A 278 -28.90 10.81 14.99
C GLY A 278 -27.91 11.89 14.59
N ASN A 279 -26.76 12.00 15.26
CA ASN A 279 -25.72 12.97 14.97
C ASN A 279 -24.39 12.23 14.76
N PRO A 280 -23.54 12.59 13.78
CA PRO A 280 -22.26 11.91 13.61
C PRO A 280 -21.34 12.15 14.81
N ASP A 281 -20.78 11.07 15.34
CA ASP A 281 -19.65 11.07 16.26
C ASP A 281 -18.33 10.98 15.47
N ILE A 282 -17.23 11.39 16.09
CA ILE A 282 -15.88 11.23 15.51
C ILE A 282 -15.14 10.12 16.26
N ILE A 283 -14.65 9.12 15.53
CA ILE A 283 -13.72 8.12 16.04
C ILE A 283 -12.30 8.56 15.66
N SER A 284 -11.35 8.48 16.58
CA SER A 284 -9.97 8.93 16.34
C SER A 284 -8.94 7.90 16.78
N ALA A 285 -8.03 7.54 15.87
CA ALA A 285 -6.86 6.72 16.09
C ALA A 285 -5.62 7.61 16.27
N ALA A 286 -4.86 7.38 17.34
CA ALA A 286 -3.73 8.21 17.73
C ALA A 286 -2.43 7.44 17.95
N ASN A 287 -1.33 8.13 17.70
CA ASN A 287 0.01 7.73 18.09
C ASN A 287 0.18 7.89 19.60
N PHE A 288 0.58 6.81 20.30
CA PHE A 288 0.66 6.66 21.76
C PHE A 288 -0.62 6.90 22.57
N ASP A 289 -1.58 7.69 22.10
CA ASP A 289 -2.78 8.15 22.80
C ASP A 289 -4.01 7.22 22.66
N GLY A 290 -3.91 6.15 21.87
CA GLY A 290 -4.93 5.12 21.75
C GLY A 290 -6.10 5.44 20.80
N VAL A 291 -7.30 4.97 21.17
CA VAL A 291 -8.55 5.13 20.39
C VAL A 291 -9.62 5.80 21.25
N LYS A 292 -10.26 6.83 20.71
CA LYS A 292 -11.26 7.68 21.38
C LYS A 292 -12.45 7.90 20.45
N ILE A 293 -13.66 7.92 21.01
CA ILE A 293 -14.89 8.41 20.36
C ILE A 293 -15.19 9.78 20.96
N HIS A 294 -15.46 10.79 20.13
CA HIS A 294 -15.85 12.14 20.54
C HIS A 294 -17.29 12.34 20.08
N TYR A 295 -18.21 12.46 21.02
CA TYR A 295 -19.63 12.42 20.72
C TYR A 295 -20.11 13.75 20.14
N GLY A 296 -20.87 13.67 19.05
CA GLY A 296 -21.49 14.81 18.38
C GLY A 296 -22.56 15.49 19.23
N ASN A 297 -23.17 16.53 18.66
CA ASN A 297 -24.30 17.22 19.28
C ASN A 297 -25.27 17.85 18.26
N GLY A 298 -25.15 17.50 16.98
CA GLY A 298 -25.93 18.06 15.87
C GLY A 298 -25.74 19.57 15.66
N LYS A 299 -24.63 20.14 16.14
CA LYS A 299 -24.32 21.59 16.13
C LYS A 299 -22.82 21.86 16.02
N GLY A 300 -22.08 20.96 15.39
CA GLY A 300 -20.64 21.08 15.12
C GLY A 300 -19.73 21.07 16.36
N LYS A 301 -20.13 20.42 17.47
CA LYS A 301 -19.33 20.42 18.72
C LYS A 301 -19.25 19.05 19.40
N PHE A 302 -18.01 18.62 19.64
CA PHE A 302 -17.67 17.29 20.13
C PHE A 302 -17.16 17.33 21.59
N SER A 303 -18.01 17.78 22.52
CA SER A 303 -17.57 18.14 23.89
C SER A 303 -17.56 16.98 24.90
N LYS A 304 -18.19 15.85 24.58
CA LYS A 304 -18.14 14.61 25.36
C LYS A 304 -17.25 13.60 24.64
N LYS A 305 -16.55 12.71 25.36
CA LYS A 305 -15.76 11.64 24.72
C LYS A 305 -15.66 10.37 25.56
N LYS A 306 -15.46 9.25 24.89
CA LYS A 306 -15.18 7.92 25.43
C LYS A 306 -13.78 7.49 24.99
N THR A 307 -12.96 7.01 25.92
CA THR A 307 -11.68 6.38 25.58
C THR A 307 -11.83 4.86 25.56
N LEU A 308 -11.50 4.23 24.44
CA LEU A 308 -11.53 2.77 24.24
C LEU A 308 -10.16 2.13 24.52
N ALA A 309 -9.08 2.78 24.03
CA ALA A 309 -7.70 2.48 24.39
C ALA A 309 -7.02 3.75 24.91
N LYS A 310 -6.24 3.62 26.00
CA LYS A 310 -5.46 4.73 26.60
C LYS A 310 -3.98 4.76 26.17
N LYS A 311 -3.56 3.79 25.36
CA LYS A 311 -2.18 3.62 24.88
C LYS A 311 -2.14 2.75 23.63
N GLY A 312 -1.06 2.85 22.86
CA GLY A 312 -0.82 2.11 21.62
C GLY A 312 -0.85 3.03 20.40
N ASN A 313 -0.23 2.59 19.31
CA ASN A 313 -0.03 3.41 18.11
C ASN A 313 -0.97 2.92 16.99
N PHE A 314 -2.18 3.48 16.99
CA PHE A 314 -3.26 3.07 16.09
C PHE A 314 -3.21 3.85 14.78
N TRP A 315 -3.25 3.14 13.64
CA TRP A 315 -3.20 3.76 12.31
C TRP A 315 -4.60 4.15 11.81
N ARG A 316 -5.56 3.23 11.88
CA ARG A 316 -7.00 3.48 11.69
C ARG A 316 -7.80 2.97 12.87
N ALA A 317 -8.99 3.53 13.03
CA ALA A 317 -10.08 2.95 13.82
C ALA A 317 -11.38 3.32 13.11
N LYS A 318 -12.09 2.34 12.54
CA LYS A 318 -13.38 2.53 11.84
C LYS A 318 -14.54 1.90 12.62
N ALA A 319 -15.74 2.48 12.50
CA ALA A 319 -16.97 2.02 13.12
C ALA A 319 -17.93 1.36 12.11
N VAL A 320 -18.41 0.15 12.42
CA VAL A 320 -19.44 -0.56 11.64
C VAL A 320 -20.11 -1.63 12.51
N ASP A 321 -21.37 -2.00 12.25
CA ASP A 321 -21.99 -3.15 12.93
C ASP A 321 -21.43 -4.46 12.37
N LEU A 322 -20.28 -4.89 12.90
CA LEU A 322 -19.60 -6.12 12.49
C LEU A 322 -20.38 -7.38 12.90
N ASN A 323 -21.20 -7.30 13.95
CA ASN A 323 -21.84 -8.47 14.57
C ASN A 323 -23.34 -8.61 14.27
N ASN A 324 -23.92 -7.65 13.55
CA ASN A 324 -25.33 -7.57 13.16
C ASN A 324 -26.28 -7.61 14.38
N ASP A 325 -25.95 -6.83 15.42
CA ASP A 325 -26.80 -6.65 16.61
C ASP A 325 -27.42 -5.24 16.75
N GLY A 326 -27.34 -4.44 15.69
CA GLY A 326 -27.95 -3.11 15.56
C GLY A 326 -27.15 -2.00 16.22
N LEU A 327 -25.87 -2.25 16.54
CA LEU A 327 -24.98 -1.32 17.23
C LEU A 327 -23.64 -1.27 16.50
N LEU A 328 -23.10 -0.07 16.26
CA LEU A 328 -21.79 0.03 15.64
C LEU A 328 -20.70 -0.47 16.61
N ASP A 329 -19.95 -1.48 16.15
CA ASP A 329 -18.70 -1.93 16.74
C ASP A 329 -17.55 -1.07 16.19
N ILE A 330 -16.35 -1.18 16.76
CA ILE A 330 -15.15 -0.49 16.24
C ILE A 330 -14.01 -1.50 16.04
N ALA A 331 -13.38 -1.46 14.86
CA ALA A 331 -12.13 -2.16 14.57
C ALA A 331 -10.99 -1.17 14.39
N ALA A 332 -9.79 -1.48 14.90
CA ALA A 332 -8.63 -0.63 14.77
C ALA A 332 -7.34 -1.43 14.49
N THR A 333 -6.47 -0.83 13.67
CA THR A 333 -5.18 -1.37 13.22
C THR A 333 -4.03 -0.72 13.97
N LEU A 334 -2.95 -1.47 14.20
CA LEU A 334 -1.79 -0.99 14.95
C LEU A 334 -0.49 -1.10 14.13
N SER A 335 0.27 0.00 14.08
CA SER A 335 1.57 0.06 13.41
C SER A 335 2.75 -0.12 14.39
N ASP A 336 2.52 -0.77 15.53
CA ASP A 336 3.53 -1.05 16.57
C ASP A 336 3.65 -2.56 16.91
N ASN A 337 3.37 -3.41 15.91
CA ASN A 337 3.44 -4.89 15.99
C ASN A 337 2.40 -5.56 16.92
N ASN A 338 1.27 -4.88 17.21
CA ASN A 338 0.21 -5.41 18.07
C ASN A 338 -1.06 -5.87 17.31
N GLY A 339 -1.05 -5.89 15.98
CA GLY A 339 -2.10 -6.53 15.18
C GLY A 339 -3.36 -5.67 14.94
N VAL A 340 -4.52 -6.31 15.07
CA VAL A 340 -5.87 -5.71 14.92
C VAL A 340 -6.65 -5.91 16.22
N ILE A 341 -7.39 -4.90 16.66
CA ILE A 341 -8.23 -4.94 17.87
C ILE A 341 -9.66 -4.55 17.52
N LEU A 342 -10.65 -5.34 17.98
CA LEU A 342 -12.07 -4.96 17.92
C LEU A 342 -12.60 -4.61 19.32
N TRP A 343 -13.54 -3.68 19.37
CA TRP A 343 -14.44 -3.47 20.50
C TRP A 343 -15.88 -3.65 20.02
N TYR A 344 -16.58 -4.63 20.59
CA TYR A 344 -18.01 -4.77 20.39
C TYR A 344 -18.77 -3.79 21.26
N GLN A 345 -19.73 -3.06 20.67
CA GLN A 345 -20.72 -2.33 21.46
C GLN A 345 -21.83 -3.29 21.88
N LYS A 346 -22.21 -3.28 23.16
CA LYS A 346 -23.28 -4.17 23.71
C LYS A 346 -24.34 -3.42 24.51
N SER A 347 -24.18 -2.10 24.60
CA SER A 347 -25.19 -1.05 24.77
C SER A 347 -24.47 0.30 24.66
N TRP A 348 -25.20 1.41 24.52
CA TRP A 348 -24.66 2.78 24.34
C TRP A 348 -23.50 3.22 25.26
N PHE A 349 -23.34 2.57 26.43
CA PHE A 349 -22.27 2.87 27.37
C PHE A 349 -21.26 1.72 27.59
N LYS A 350 -21.56 0.52 27.10
CA LYS A 350 -20.85 -0.74 27.38
C LYS A 350 -20.16 -1.29 26.13
N TRP A 351 -18.84 -1.28 26.18
CA TRP A 351 -17.95 -1.82 25.16
C TRP A 351 -17.21 -3.05 25.70
N LEU A 352 -17.00 -4.07 24.87
CA LEU A 352 -16.24 -5.27 25.18
C LEU A 352 -15.12 -5.45 24.14
N ILE A 353 -13.87 -5.56 24.58
CA ILE A 353 -12.75 -5.91 23.69
C ILE A 353 -12.92 -7.36 23.23
N ALA A 354 -12.89 -7.60 21.92
CA ALA A 354 -12.86 -8.94 21.34
C ALA A 354 -11.63 -9.72 21.81
N LYS A 355 -11.81 -10.98 22.17
CA LYS A 355 -10.74 -11.80 22.74
C LYS A 355 -10.74 -13.20 22.16
N ASP A 356 -9.58 -13.56 21.60
CA ASP A 356 -9.25 -14.92 21.18
C ASP A 356 -10.12 -15.41 20.00
N GLU A 357 -10.64 -14.47 19.21
CA GLU A 357 -11.58 -14.71 18.10
C GLU A 357 -10.89 -15.06 16.76
N GLY A 358 -9.55 -15.08 16.69
CA GLY A 358 -8.79 -15.51 15.50
C GLY A 358 -7.96 -14.41 14.81
N LEU A 359 -8.34 -13.13 14.97
CA LEU A 359 -7.61 -12.00 14.38
C LEU A 359 -6.15 -11.87 14.87
N PRO A 360 -5.25 -11.30 14.04
CA PRO A 360 -3.83 -11.19 14.36
C PRO A 360 -3.58 -10.29 15.57
N ARG A 361 -2.75 -10.78 16.50
CA ARG A 361 -2.23 -10.05 17.67
C ARG A 361 -0.77 -9.62 17.53
N LYS A 362 -0.22 -9.78 16.34
CA LYS A 362 1.15 -9.43 15.92
C LYS A 362 1.13 -9.09 14.43
N GLY A 363 2.15 -8.38 13.96
CA GLY A 363 2.21 -7.78 12.63
C GLY A 363 1.83 -6.30 12.66
N TYR A 364 2.18 -5.59 11.59
CA TYR A 364 1.96 -4.15 11.43
C TYR A 364 0.85 -3.92 10.41
N TYR A 365 -0.22 -3.26 10.85
CA TYR A 365 -1.43 -3.05 10.07
C TYR A 365 -1.71 -1.55 9.91
N PHE A 366 -2.18 -1.16 8.72
CA PHE A 366 -2.41 0.23 8.34
C PHE A 366 -3.89 0.47 8.05
N ASP A 367 -4.37 0.41 6.80
CA ASP A 367 -5.80 0.51 6.52
C ASP A 367 -6.61 -0.75 6.87
N ILE A 368 -7.91 -0.55 7.02
CA ILE A 368 -8.93 -1.56 7.29
C ILE A 368 -10.23 -1.22 6.55
N GLU A 369 -10.80 -2.22 5.88
CA GLU A 369 -12.11 -2.13 5.21
C GLU A 369 -13.00 -3.32 5.57
N PHE A 370 -14.31 -3.16 5.37
CA PHE A 370 -15.33 -4.16 5.66
C PHE A 370 -16.24 -4.36 4.47
N ALA A 371 -16.54 -5.61 4.18
CA ALA A 371 -17.35 -6.04 3.06
C ALA A 371 -17.84 -7.47 3.30
N ASP A 372 -18.78 -7.96 2.49
CA ASP A 372 -19.16 -9.37 2.45
C ASP A 372 -18.38 -10.04 1.30
N PHE A 373 -17.18 -10.58 1.59
CA PHE A 373 -16.27 -11.10 0.56
C PHE A 373 -16.63 -12.54 0.11
N ASN A 374 -17.60 -13.18 0.77
CA ASN A 374 -18.02 -14.55 0.49
C ASN A 374 -19.54 -14.71 0.22
N ALA A 375 -20.28 -13.61 0.17
CA ALA A 375 -21.73 -13.53 0.02
C ALA A 375 -22.54 -14.30 1.08
N ASP A 376 -22.05 -14.36 2.33
CA ASP A 376 -22.75 -15.01 3.45
C ASP A 376 -23.63 -14.06 4.30
N ASN A 377 -23.73 -12.80 3.89
CA ASN A 377 -24.51 -11.72 4.50
C ASN A 377 -24.01 -11.35 5.92
N ARG A 378 -22.68 -11.37 6.09
CA ARG A 378 -21.97 -10.86 7.28
C ARG A 378 -20.80 -9.98 6.82
N LEU A 379 -20.34 -9.07 7.68
CA LEU A 379 -19.18 -8.24 7.38
C LEU A 379 -17.88 -8.93 7.79
N ASP A 380 -17.03 -9.11 6.80
CA ASP A 380 -15.66 -9.56 6.90
C ASP A 380 -14.70 -8.38 7.13
N ILE A 381 -13.41 -8.67 7.34
CA ILE A 381 -12.36 -7.65 7.55
C ILE A 381 -11.25 -7.83 6.52
N ALA A 382 -10.93 -6.78 5.77
CA ALA A 382 -9.70 -6.66 4.97
C ALA A 382 -8.74 -5.63 5.57
N THR A 383 -7.42 -5.85 5.49
CA THR A 383 -6.39 -4.91 6.00
C THR A 383 -5.13 -4.85 5.15
N ALA A 384 -4.44 -3.71 5.16
CA ALA A 384 -3.14 -3.52 4.51
C ALA A 384 -1.99 -3.73 5.51
N THR A 385 -0.96 -4.49 5.13
CA THR A 385 0.08 -4.96 6.07
C THR A 385 1.51 -4.62 5.65
N TYR A 386 2.40 -4.48 6.62
CA TYR A 386 3.84 -4.37 6.35
C TYR A 386 4.49 -5.75 6.08
N GLY A 387 4.48 -6.18 4.83
CA GLY A 387 5.28 -7.31 4.33
C GLY A 387 4.47 -8.52 3.89
N GLU A 388 3.24 -8.67 4.37
CA GLU A 388 2.40 -9.84 4.12
C GLU A 388 1.29 -9.63 3.08
N GLY A 389 1.20 -8.43 2.48
CA GLY A 389 0.19 -8.09 1.47
C GLY A 389 -1.05 -7.38 2.00
N VAL A 390 -2.16 -7.57 1.29
CA VAL A 390 -3.53 -7.36 1.82
C VAL A 390 -3.98 -8.66 2.46
N LYS A 391 -4.56 -8.58 3.66
CA LYS A 391 -5.06 -9.73 4.45
C LYS A 391 -6.55 -9.66 4.66
N ILE A 392 -7.23 -10.80 4.62
CA ILE A 392 -8.69 -10.88 4.77
C ILE A 392 -9.06 -11.98 5.75
N TRP A 393 -10.00 -11.69 6.65
CA TRP A 393 -10.62 -12.69 7.53
C TRP A 393 -12.12 -12.68 7.36
N LEU A 394 -12.64 -13.85 7.01
CA LEU A 394 -14.07 -14.11 6.86
C LEU A 394 -14.71 -14.36 8.23
N ARG A 395 -15.91 -13.82 8.47
CA ARG A 395 -16.60 -13.88 9.76
C ARG A 395 -17.43 -15.15 9.91
N GLY A 396 -17.33 -15.83 11.06
CA GLY A 396 -18.34 -16.80 11.48
C GLY A 396 -18.39 -18.09 10.67
N ILE A 397 -17.24 -18.51 10.15
CA ILE A 397 -17.02 -19.89 9.71
C ILE A 397 -16.99 -20.78 10.97
N GLU A 398 -18.10 -21.46 11.27
CA GLU A 398 -18.25 -22.23 12.52
C GLU A 398 -17.37 -23.51 12.57
N GLU A 399 -16.84 -23.96 11.43
CA GLU A 399 -15.90 -25.09 11.33
C GLU A 399 -14.67 -24.73 10.46
N LEU A 400 -13.46 -24.86 11.01
CA LEU A 400 -12.19 -24.58 10.33
C LEU A 400 -11.79 -25.61 9.24
N ALA A 401 -12.76 -26.37 8.74
CA ALA A 401 -12.62 -27.42 7.74
C ALA A 401 -13.51 -27.17 6.51
N GLU A 402 -13.36 -27.99 5.48
CA GLU A 402 -14.20 -28.05 4.27
C GLU A 402 -14.19 -26.88 3.25
N LEU A 403 -13.43 -25.79 3.46
CA LEU A 403 -13.04 -24.88 2.36
C LEU A 403 -11.63 -25.15 1.81
N LYS A 404 -11.47 -26.35 1.24
CA LYS A 404 -10.58 -26.64 0.08
C LYS A 404 -10.83 -28.01 -0.61
N THR A 405 -11.92 -28.72 -0.29
CA THR A 405 -12.13 -30.14 -0.65
C THR A 405 -13.42 -30.40 -1.45
N LYS A 406 -13.61 -29.70 -2.59
CA LYS A 406 -14.58 -30.11 -3.61
C LYS A 406 -14.19 -29.68 -5.03
N LYS A 407 -13.10 -30.27 -5.55
CA LYS A 407 -12.97 -30.54 -6.99
C LYS A 407 -13.15 -32.04 -7.20
N GLU A 408 -13.92 -32.39 -8.20
CA GLU A 408 -14.26 -33.79 -8.50
C GLU A 408 -13.05 -34.55 -9.06
N VAL A 409 -13.08 -35.88 -8.92
CA VAL A 409 -12.02 -36.74 -9.45
C VAL A 409 -12.13 -36.80 -10.97
N VAL A 410 -11.13 -36.23 -11.65
CA VAL A 410 -10.83 -36.48 -13.06
C VAL A 410 -9.38 -37.00 -13.12
N GLU A 411 -9.13 -37.97 -14.00
CA GLU A 411 -7.90 -38.77 -13.96
C GLU A 411 -6.63 -38.04 -14.43
N VAL A 412 -5.48 -38.62 -14.06
CA VAL A 412 -4.14 -38.03 -14.17
C VAL A 412 -3.67 -37.87 -15.62
N VAL A 413 -3.33 -36.64 -16.00
CA VAL A 413 -2.34 -36.32 -17.06
C VAL A 413 -1.55 -35.06 -16.62
N GLU A 414 -0.26 -35.00 -17.01
CA GLU A 414 0.64 -33.83 -16.96
C GLU A 414 1.00 -33.20 -15.59
N GLU A 415 1.90 -33.87 -14.87
CA GLU A 415 2.64 -33.35 -13.71
C GLU A 415 3.94 -32.57 -14.10
N GLU A 416 4.13 -32.25 -15.38
CA GLU A 416 5.45 -31.78 -15.90
C GLU A 416 5.65 -30.24 -15.93
N GLU A 417 4.61 -29.43 -16.12
CA GLU A 417 4.80 -27.96 -16.18
C GLU A 417 5.16 -27.32 -14.83
N MET A 418 4.78 -27.96 -13.71
CA MET A 418 4.90 -27.38 -12.36
C MET A 418 6.32 -27.43 -11.76
N LYS A 419 7.35 -27.71 -12.56
CA LYS A 419 8.77 -27.79 -12.14
C LYS A 419 9.69 -26.72 -12.74
N LYS A 420 9.15 -25.71 -13.46
CA LYS A 420 9.95 -24.70 -14.19
C LYS A 420 9.87 -23.25 -13.68
N GLN A 421 9.32 -23.02 -12.48
CA GLN A 421 9.50 -21.71 -11.83
C GLN A 421 10.78 -21.72 -10.97
N PRO A 422 11.76 -20.83 -11.23
CA PRO A 422 12.95 -20.73 -10.38
C PRO A 422 12.56 -20.22 -8.98
N PRO A 423 13.27 -20.64 -7.90
CA PRO A 423 12.99 -20.14 -6.57
C PRO A 423 13.17 -18.62 -6.53
N VAL A 424 12.17 -17.90 -6.03
CA VAL A 424 12.24 -16.45 -5.83
C VAL A 424 13.38 -16.14 -4.85
N PRO A 425 14.38 -15.31 -5.22
CA PRO A 425 15.51 -15.05 -4.34
C PRO A 425 15.09 -14.32 -3.07
N VAL A 426 15.64 -14.75 -1.94
CA VAL A 426 15.45 -14.16 -0.61
C VAL A 426 16.26 -12.86 -0.48
N PHE A 427 17.33 -12.72 -1.26
CA PHE A 427 18.20 -11.55 -1.27
C PHE A 427 18.86 -11.34 -2.65
N TYR A 428 19.11 -10.08 -3.02
CA TYR A 428 19.83 -9.66 -4.23
C TYR A 428 20.82 -8.54 -3.90
N THR A 429 22.01 -8.57 -4.50
CA THR A 429 22.99 -7.46 -4.48
C THR A 429 23.99 -7.59 -5.64
N SER A 430 24.93 -6.65 -5.76
CA SER A 430 26.03 -6.71 -6.72
C SER A 430 27.33 -6.28 -6.05
N VAL A 431 28.46 -6.86 -6.45
CA VAL A 431 29.80 -6.43 -6.04
C VAL A 431 30.57 -5.87 -7.24
N PHE A 432 31.30 -4.79 -7.01
CA PHE A 432 31.98 -4.04 -8.07
C PHE A 432 33.50 -4.14 -7.95
N PHE A 433 34.17 -4.00 -9.10
CA PHE A 433 35.62 -4.10 -9.25
C PHE A 433 36.22 -2.83 -9.82
N ASP A 434 37.48 -2.56 -9.46
CA ASP A 434 38.28 -1.50 -10.05
C ASP A 434 38.44 -1.70 -11.56
N THR A 435 38.65 -0.60 -12.29
CA THR A 435 39.00 -0.65 -13.72
C THR A 435 40.20 -1.56 -13.96
N GLU A 436 40.04 -2.49 -14.91
CA GLU A 436 41.06 -3.49 -15.30
C GLU A 436 41.56 -4.46 -14.19
N LYS A 437 40.92 -4.50 -13.00
CA LYS A 437 41.26 -5.49 -11.95
C LYS A 437 40.20 -6.57 -11.75
N ALA A 438 40.63 -7.69 -11.18
CA ALA A 438 39.77 -8.76 -10.66
C ALA A 438 39.91 -8.97 -9.14
N ASP A 439 40.75 -8.19 -8.45
CA ASP A 439 40.86 -8.20 -6.99
C ASP A 439 39.62 -7.59 -6.32
N LEU A 440 39.16 -8.20 -5.23
CA LEU A 440 38.04 -7.67 -4.43
C LEU A 440 38.45 -6.40 -3.67
N SER A 441 37.70 -5.31 -3.88
CA SER A 441 37.84 -4.08 -3.10
C SER A 441 37.42 -4.29 -1.64
N ALA A 442 37.87 -3.41 -0.73
CA ALA A 442 37.48 -3.45 0.69
C ALA A 442 35.96 -3.27 0.91
N GLU A 443 35.30 -2.55 0.01
CA GLU A 443 33.85 -2.38 -0.03
C GLU A 443 33.15 -3.69 -0.45
N SER A 444 33.58 -4.31 -1.55
CA SER A 444 33.09 -5.61 -2.00
C SER A 444 33.35 -6.71 -0.96
N ILE A 445 34.50 -6.72 -0.28
CA ILE A 445 34.79 -7.63 0.85
C ILE A 445 33.77 -7.45 1.98
N THR A 446 33.34 -6.22 2.26
CA THR A 446 32.35 -5.91 3.30
C THR A 446 30.95 -6.40 2.90
N ILE A 447 30.54 -6.20 1.65
CA ILE A 447 29.28 -6.74 1.09
C ILE A 447 29.28 -8.28 1.18
N LEU A 448 30.38 -8.93 0.78
CA LEU A 448 30.50 -10.39 0.78
C LEU A 448 30.57 -11.00 2.18
N ASN A 449 31.13 -10.30 3.18
CA ASN A 449 31.06 -10.73 4.58
C ASN A 449 29.61 -10.67 5.11
N ASN A 450 28.85 -9.61 4.81
CA ASN A 450 27.44 -9.52 5.22
C ASN A 450 26.60 -10.65 4.57
N LEU A 451 26.90 -11.02 3.32
CA LEU A 451 26.30 -12.17 2.64
C LEU A 451 26.67 -13.51 3.31
N LEU A 452 27.91 -13.66 3.80
CA LEU A 452 28.35 -14.84 4.53
C LEU A 452 27.51 -15.06 5.80
N ASP A 453 27.21 -13.99 6.54
CA ASP A 453 26.37 -14.07 7.75
C ASP A 453 24.94 -14.53 7.40
N VAL A 454 24.38 -14.12 6.26
CA VAL A 454 23.09 -14.63 5.76
C VAL A 454 23.19 -16.12 5.37
N LEU A 455 24.22 -16.50 4.61
CA LEU A 455 24.46 -17.90 4.18
C LEU A 455 24.75 -18.86 5.35
N ASN A 456 25.20 -18.35 6.49
CA ASN A 456 25.46 -19.15 7.70
C ASN A 456 24.30 -19.13 8.71
N SER A 457 23.44 -18.12 8.70
CA SER A 457 22.28 -18.02 9.59
C SER A 457 21.02 -18.72 9.05
N VAL A 458 20.94 -18.99 7.74
CA VAL A 458 19.80 -19.68 7.11
C VAL A 458 20.27 -20.95 6.40
N GLU A 459 20.06 -22.10 7.06
CA GLU A 459 20.32 -23.43 6.49
C GLU A 459 19.44 -23.68 5.26
N GLY A 460 19.99 -24.35 4.24
CA GLY A 460 19.30 -24.58 2.97
C GLY A 460 19.31 -23.40 1.99
N THR A 461 20.17 -22.39 2.20
CA THR A 461 20.36 -21.31 1.21
C THR A 461 21.44 -21.62 0.17
N VAL A 462 21.19 -21.22 -1.08
CA VAL A 462 22.08 -21.39 -2.24
C VAL A 462 22.40 -20.03 -2.86
N LEU A 463 23.67 -19.81 -3.16
CA LEU A 463 24.21 -18.60 -3.77
C LEU A 463 24.22 -18.72 -5.30
N LYS A 464 23.55 -17.82 -6.01
CA LYS A 464 23.70 -17.65 -7.46
C LYS A 464 24.60 -16.46 -7.78
N LEU A 465 25.62 -16.68 -8.60
CA LEU A 465 26.54 -15.66 -9.09
C LEU A 465 26.35 -15.47 -10.60
N LYS A 466 26.25 -14.21 -11.06
CA LYS A 466 26.19 -13.85 -12.48
C LYS A 466 27.30 -12.85 -12.84
N LYS A 467 27.99 -13.12 -13.94
CA LYS A 467 29.01 -12.22 -14.55
C LYS A 467 28.46 -11.46 -15.75
N HIS A 468 29.17 -10.41 -16.17
CA HIS A 468 28.87 -9.57 -17.34
C HIS A 468 30.19 -9.33 -18.13
N ALA A 469 30.19 -9.44 -19.46
CA ALA A 469 31.40 -9.30 -20.27
C ALA A 469 31.17 -8.95 -21.75
N ASP A 470 31.89 -7.95 -22.27
CA ASP A 470 31.93 -7.68 -23.71
C ASP A 470 33.09 -8.39 -24.45
N SER A 471 33.03 -8.38 -25.78
CA SER A 471 33.98 -9.07 -26.68
C SER A 471 35.22 -8.25 -27.02
N LYS A 472 35.28 -6.96 -26.63
CA LYS A 472 36.37 -6.04 -27.02
C LYS A 472 37.48 -6.01 -25.97
N ARG A 473 38.68 -5.58 -26.39
CA ARG A 473 39.79 -5.26 -25.49
C ARG A 473 39.78 -3.76 -25.20
N VAL A 474 39.98 -3.40 -23.92
CA VAL A 474 40.51 -2.08 -23.58
C VAL A 474 41.97 -2.01 -24.04
N ASP A 475 42.45 -0.84 -24.46
CA ASP A 475 43.61 -0.75 -25.36
C ASP A 475 44.99 -1.04 -24.71
N SER A 476 45.90 -1.54 -25.54
CA SER A 476 47.36 -1.57 -25.35
C SER A 476 47.96 -2.60 -24.36
N LYS A 477 48.16 -3.81 -24.88
CA LYS A 477 49.35 -4.68 -24.65
C LYS A 477 49.68 -5.22 -23.24
N GLN A 478 49.02 -4.82 -22.15
CA GLN A 478 49.32 -5.35 -20.80
C GLN A 478 48.15 -6.01 -20.07
N SER A 479 46.91 -5.59 -20.31
CA SER A 479 45.72 -6.18 -19.68
C SER A 479 45.09 -7.31 -20.53
N PRO A 480 44.57 -8.38 -19.91
CA PRO A 480 43.79 -9.39 -20.62
C PRO A 480 42.39 -8.84 -21.00
N GLY A 481 41.67 -9.53 -21.88
CA GLY A 481 40.36 -9.05 -22.38
C GLY A 481 39.27 -9.02 -21.30
N ASN A 482 38.22 -8.22 -21.51
CA ASN A 482 37.14 -8.06 -20.53
C ASN A 482 36.46 -9.39 -20.13
N HIS A 483 36.38 -10.36 -21.05
CA HIS A 483 35.94 -11.72 -20.74
C HIS A 483 36.85 -12.43 -19.71
N VAL A 484 38.17 -12.34 -19.85
CA VAL A 484 39.13 -12.92 -18.88
C VAL A 484 39.01 -12.23 -17.53
N LEU A 485 38.93 -10.90 -17.52
CA LEU A 485 38.71 -10.15 -16.29
C LEU A 485 37.36 -10.50 -15.63
N SER A 486 36.32 -10.78 -16.41
CA SER A 486 35.02 -11.23 -15.90
C SER A 486 35.08 -12.65 -15.30
N ASP A 487 35.85 -13.56 -15.91
CA ASP A 487 36.13 -14.89 -15.38
C ASP A 487 36.95 -14.83 -14.08
N GLU A 488 37.98 -14.00 -14.03
CA GLU A 488 38.79 -13.76 -12.83
C GLU A 488 37.95 -13.10 -11.71
N ARG A 489 37.04 -12.17 -12.04
CA ARG A 489 36.11 -11.53 -11.08
C ARG A 489 35.15 -12.51 -10.45
N ILE A 490 34.47 -13.35 -11.24
CA ILE A 490 33.54 -14.35 -10.68
C ILE A 490 34.30 -15.44 -9.91
N LYS A 491 35.53 -15.77 -10.33
CA LYS A 491 36.43 -16.63 -9.56
C LYS A 491 36.79 -15.99 -8.21
N ALA A 492 37.13 -14.70 -8.15
CA ALA A 492 37.46 -14.02 -6.90
C ALA A 492 36.29 -14.00 -5.91
N VAL A 493 35.05 -13.80 -6.37
CA VAL A 493 33.84 -13.93 -5.54
C VAL A 493 33.63 -15.37 -5.08
N THR A 494 33.87 -16.36 -5.95
CA THR A 494 33.72 -17.79 -5.61
C THR A 494 34.76 -18.22 -4.57
N ASP A 495 36.04 -17.92 -4.81
CA ASP A 495 37.16 -18.18 -3.89
C ASP A 495 36.93 -17.54 -2.51
N PHE A 496 36.32 -16.35 -2.46
CA PHE A 496 35.97 -15.67 -1.19
C PHE A 496 35.05 -16.53 -0.31
N PHE A 497 34.01 -17.13 -0.88
CA PHE A 497 33.05 -17.94 -0.13
C PHE A 497 33.58 -19.35 0.18
N LEU A 498 34.29 -19.98 -0.78
CA LEU A 498 34.94 -21.28 -0.57
C LEU A 498 35.98 -21.20 0.57
N SER A 499 36.83 -20.17 0.59
CA SER A 499 37.82 -19.93 1.65
C SER A 499 37.21 -19.60 3.02
N ARG A 500 35.89 -19.37 3.09
CA ARG A 500 35.12 -19.11 4.32
C ARG A 500 34.17 -20.26 4.71
N GLY A 501 34.30 -21.42 4.06
CA GLY A 501 33.60 -22.65 4.45
C GLY A 501 32.22 -22.87 3.81
N ILE A 502 31.81 -22.03 2.86
CA ILE A 502 30.66 -22.35 2.00
C ILE A 502 31.09 -23.45 1.03
N SER A 503 30.32 -24.54 0.93
CA SER A 503 30.62 -25.64 0.00
C SER A 503 30.31 -25.24 -1.45
N GLN A 504 31.07 -25.79 -2.41
CA GLN A 504 30.85 -25.57 -3.84
C GLN A 504 29.43 -25.96 -4.29
N GLU A 505 28.83 -26.97 -3.65
CA GLU A 505 27.44 -27.41 -3.85
C GLU A 505 26.37 -26.37 -3.49
N ARG A 506 26.75 -25.30 -2.78
CA ARG A 506 25.90 -24.14 -2.46
C ARG A 506 26.19 -22.92 -3.35
N ILE A 507 27.05 -23.04 -4.36
CA ILE A 507 27.41 -21.94 -5.28
C ILE A 507 27.09 -22.36 -6.71
N GLU A 508 26.00 -21.79 -7.24
CA GLU A 508 25.57 -21.90 -8.63
C GLU A 508 26.09 -20.69 -9.41
N ILE A 509 26.68 -20.93 -10.59
CA ILE A 509 27.27 -19.88 -11.44
C ILE A 509 26.49 -19.82 -12.75
N ASP A 510 25.77 -18.72 -12.98
CA ASP A 510 25.05 -18.43 -14.22
C ASP A 510 26.00 -17.75 -15.22
N ILE A 511 26.30 -18.46 -16.31
CA ILE A 511 27.16 -18.01 -17.40
C ILE A 511 26.28 -17.60 -18.58
N GLN A 512 25.69 -16.41 -18.48
CA GLN A 512 25.24 -15.72 -19.68
C GLN A 512 26.45 -15.20 -20.45
N VAL A 513 26.47 -15.47 -21.75
CA VAL A 513 27.37 -14.83 -22.71
C VAL A 513 26.61 -13.64 -23.28
N ASP A 514 27.04 -12.42 -22.98
CA ASP A 514 26.34 -11.21 -23.40
C ASP A 514 26.40 -11.05 -24.93
N SER A 515 25.30 -11.40 -25.61
CA SER A 515 25.16 -11.37 -27.07
C SER A 515 24.99 -9.96 -27.65
N LYS A 516 25.56 -8.95 -26.99
CA LYS A 516 25.57 -7.54 -27.41
C LYS A 516 26.96 -6.94 -27.32
N ALA A 517 27.68 -6.99 -28.43
CA ALA A 517 28.72 -6.02 -28.73
C ALA A 517 28.17 -5.03 -29.76
N ASP A 518 27.90 -3.79 -29.34
CA ASP A 518 28.57 -2.63 -29.94
C ASP A 518 28.17 -1.30 -29.29
N ASN A 519 29.17 -0.59 -28.78
CA ASN A 519 29.19 0.86 -28.62
C ASN A 519 30.63 1.30 -28.96
N GLU A 520 30.81 1.99 -30.09
CA GLU A 520 32.14 2.46 -30.54
C GLU A 520 32.60 3.76 -29.85
N GLY A 521 31.72 4.39 -29.06
CA GLY A 521 32.08 5.43 -28.12
C GLY A 521 32.23 4.86 -26.71
N GLY A 522 33.29 5.26 -25.99
CA GLY A 522 33.56 4.84 -24.62
C GLY A 522 32.55 5.39 -23.61
N ASP A 523 31.38 4.77 -23.52
CA ASP A 523 30.37 5.08 -22.50
C ASP A 523 30.80 4.49 -21.15
N VAL A 524 30.97 5.37 -20.16
CA VAL A 524 31.30 5.04 -18.77
C VAL A 524 30.28 4.05 -18.16
N LYS A 525 29.03 4.02 -18.65
CA LYS A 525 28.01 3.05 -18.22
C LYS A 525 28.38 1.62 -18.60
N ALA A 526 28.75 1.36 -19.84
CA ALA A 526 29.16 0.01 -20.28
C ALA A 526 30.37 -0.49 -19.48
N TRP A 527 31.31 0.41 -19.16
CA TRP A 527 32.43 0.12 -18.25
C TRP A 527 32.02 -0.11 -16.79
N GLN A 528 30.85 0.34 -16.34
CA GLN A 528 30.32 -0.02 -15.01
C GLN A 528 29.63 -1.39 -15.03
N GLU A 529 28.93 -1.74 -16.12
CA GLU A 529 28.25 -3.03 -16.27
C GLU A 529 29.25 -4.19 -16.31
N ASN A 530 30.31 -4.08 -17.13
CA ASN A 530 31.36 -5.12 -17.25
C ASN A 530 32.25 -5.27 -16.00
N ARG A 531 32.01 -4.50 -14.93
CA ARG A 531 32.79 -4.51 -13.68
C ARG A 531 31.97 -4.94 -12.45
N ARG A 532 30.79 -5.53 -12.64
CA ARG A 532 29.99 -6.12 -11.55
C ARG A 532 29.94 -7.65 -11.62
N ILE A 533 29.80 -8.28 -10.47
CA ILE A 533 29.22 -9.62 -10.33
C ILE A 533 27.91 -9.44 -9.56
N ASP A 534 26.79 -9.89 -10.13
CA ASP A 534 25.50 -9.89 -9.45
C ASP A 534 25.36 -11.16 -8.61
N ILE A 535 24.69 -11.03 -7.47
CA ILE A 535 24.61 -12.05 -6.43
C ILE A 535 23.16 -12.17 -5.97
N ALA A 536 22.63 -13.39 -6.01
CA ALA A 536 21.33 -13.75 -5.45
C ALA A 536 21.49 -14.85 -4.39
N VAL A 537 20.69 -14.80 -3.32
CA VAL A 537 20.60 -15.88 -2.32
C VAL A 537 19.20 -16.47 -2.37
N ASN A 538 19.11 -17.77 -2.66
CA ASN A 538 17.88 -18.52 -2.83
C ASN A 538 17.68 -19.50 -1.67
N TYR A 539 16.48 -20.07 -1.54
CA TYR A 539 16.19 -21.16 -0.60
C TYR A 539 15.86 -22.45 -1.36
N GLY A 540 16.51 -23.57 -1.03
CA GLY A 540 16.30 -24.87 -1.65
C GLY A 540 17.53 -25.76 -1.68
N LYS A 541 17.39 -26.99 -2.20
CA LYS A 541 18.54 -27.80 -2.61
C LYS A 541 19.03 -27.29 -3.96
N SER A 542 20.35 -27.27 -4.17
CA SER A 542 20.90 -27.03 -5.50
C SER A 542 20.42 -28.11 -6.46
N LEU A 543 19.80 -27.68 -7.55
CA LEU A 543 19.43 -28.52 -8.68
C LEU A 543 20.45 -28.24 -9.78
N ASP A 544 20.91 -29.30 -10.44
CA ASP A 544 21.87 -29.29 -11.55
C ASP A 544 23.37 -29.16 -11.22
N ASN A 545 23.80 -29.56 -10.01
CA ASN A 545 25.15 -30.12 -9.83
C ASN A 545 25.23 -31.57 -10.38
N LYS A 546 24.92 -31.73 -11.67
CA LYS A 546 25.17 -32.96 -12.45
C LYS A 546 26.48 -32.82 -13.21
N GLN A 547 27.35 -33.82 -13.06
CA GLN A 547 28.74 -33.80 -13.51
C GLN A 547 28.87 -34.30 -14.96
N GLU A 548 28.22 -33.65 -15.92
CA GLU A 548 28.23 -34.06 -17.34
C GLU A 548 28.85 -32.98 -18.26
N ASP A 549 29.63 -33.44 -19.24
CA ASP A 549 30.32 -32.71 -20.33
C ASP A 549 31.08 -31.41 -20.04
N LYS A 550 32.21 -31.58 -19.34
CA LYS A 550 33.44 -30.86 -19.69
C LYS A 550 34.01 -31.31 -21.05
N THR A 551 33.47 -30.82 -22.17
CA THR A 551 34.29 -30.65 -23.39
C THR A 551 33.72 -29.68 -24.42
N LYS A 552 34.60 -28.87 -25.01
CA LYS A 552 34.44 -28.08 -26.25
C LYS A 552 33.27 -27.09 -26.34
N ILE A 553 33.62 -25.81 -26.32
CA ILE A 553 32.94 -24.79 -27.12
C ILE A 553 33.95 -24.33 -28.18
N ASP A 554 33.80 -24.85 -29.40
CA ASP A 554 34.45 -24.31 -30.60
C ASP A 554 33.58 -23.18 -31.20
N ALA A 555 34.12 -22.37 -32.10
CA ALA A 555 33.56 -21.07 -32.48
C ALA A 555 32.63 -21.06 -33.72
N ASN A 556 31.89 -19.95 -33.83
CA ASN A 556 31.17 -19.40 -35.00
C ASN A 556 29.79 -19.98 -35.39
N SER A 557 28.84 -19.04 -35.55
CA SER A 557 27.84 -18.93 -36.65
C SER A 557 26.75 -20.02 -36.78
N GLU A 558 25.53 -19.76 -37.28
CA GLU A 558 24.97 -18.63 -38.05
C GLU A 558 23.62 -18.13 -37.45
N LEU A 559 23.04 -17.06 -38.02
CA LEU A 559 21.66 -16.61 -37.82
C LEU A 559 20.83 -16.90 -39.09
N ASP A 560 19.54 -17.18 -38.96
CA ASP A 560 18.63 -17.33 -40.10
C ASP A 560 17.35 -16.48 -40.03
N GLY A 561 16.68 -16.38 -41.17
CA GLY A 561 15.31 -15.88 -41.30
C GLY A 561 15.06 -14.43 -40.85
N GLU A 562 14.34 -14.29 -39.74
CA GLU A 562 13.49 -13.12 -39.44
C GLU A 562 13.64 -12.62 -37.99
N GLY A 563 14.88 -12.58 -37.48
CA GLY A 563 15.21 -12.26 -36.07
C GLY A 563 14.61 -10.95 -35.52
N LYS A 564 13.36 -11.01 -35.04
CA LYS A 564 12.63 -9.90 -34.41
C LYS A 564 11.70 -10.39 -33.28
N TYR A 565 12.07 -10.05 -32.05
CA TYR A 565 11.10 -9.64 -31.02
C TYR A 565 11.55 -8.29 -30.45
N ALA A 566 10.60 -7.39 -30.25
CA ALA A 566 10.89 -5.94 -30.20
C ALA A 566 10.87 -5.35 -28.79
N TYR A 567 11.83 -4.46 -28.51
CA TYR A 567 11.80 -3.51 -27.39
C TYR A 567 12.42 -2.16 -27.78
N PRO A 568 11.61 -1.20 -28.28
CA PRO A 568 11.93 0.24 -28.32
C PRO A 568 11.22 0.98 -27.16
N PHE A 569 11.62 2.18 -26.74
CA PHE A 569 12.92 2.86 -26.70
C PHE A 569 12.84 3.92 -25.58
N ILE A 570 13.95 4.51 -25.14
CA ILE A 570 13.95 5.70 -24.25
C ILE A 570 14.45 6.90 -25.06
N GLU A 571 13.73 8.02 -25.00
CA GLU A 571 14.20 9.34 -25.48
C GLU A 571 14.28 10.39 -24.35
N LYS A 572 14.69 11.61 -24.71
CA LYS A 572 15.66 12.39 -23.92
C LYS A 572 15.51 13.90 -24.15
N GLY A 573 15.33 14.64 -23.06
CA GLY A 573 15.32 16.11 -23.00
C GLY A 573 14.60 16.56 -21.72
N ASP A 574 15.03 17.55 -20.94
CA ASP A 574 16.21 18.43 -21.05
C ASP A 574 16.97 18.49 -19.71
N LEU A 575 18.26 18.86 -19.75
CA LEU A 575 18.87 19.91 -18.91
C LEU A 575 20.37 20.10 -19.24
N ILE A 576 20.87 21.32 -19.03
CA ILE A 576 22.18 21.79 -19.50
C ILE A 576 23.29 21.48 -18.48
N PRO A 577 24.48 20.99 -18.89
CA PRO A 577 25.61 20.76 -17.98
C PRO A 577 26.25 22.07 -17.51
N VAL A 578 26.55 22.16 -16.22
CA VAL A 578 27.29 23.28 -15.59
C VAL A 578 28.61 22.75 -15.03
N LYS A 579 29.71 23.50 -15.21
CA LYS A 579 31.04 23.12 -14.70
C LYS A 579 31.17 23.38 -13.19
N GLU A 580 32.06 22.60 -12.60
CA GLU A 580 32.28 22.45 -11.16
C GLU A 580 33.06 23.63 -10.52
N TYR A 581 33.02 23.71 -9.19
CA TYR A 581 33.80 24.62 -8.32
C TYR A 581 33.61 26.14 -8.49
N LYS A 582 32.40 26.63 -8.14
CA LYS A 582 32.21 28.01 -7.62
C LYS A 582 31.09 28.05 -6.58
N THR A 583 31.16 29.01 -5.66
CA THR A 583 30.11 29.28 -4.65
C THR A 583 28.77 29.48 -5.36
N TRP A 584 27.72 28.77 -4.93
CA TRP A 584 26.46 28.71 -5.69
C TRP A 584 25.65 30.00 -5.56
N LYS A 585 25.58 30.56 -4.34
CA LYS A 585 25.12 31.92 -4.05
C LYS A 585 25.66 32.39 -2.70
N MET A 586 25.56 33.70 -2.45
CA MET A 586 25.65 34.26 -1.10
C MET A 586 24.23 34.62 -0.67
N VAL A 587 23.83 34.28 0.56
CA VAL A 587 22.60 34.79 1.20
C VAL A 587 23.00 35.43 2.52
N ASP A 588 22.65 36.71 2.69
CA ASP A 588 22.93 37.51 3.89
C ASP A 588 24.40 37.46 4.39
N GLY A 589 25.34 37.33 3.45
CA GLY A 589 26.78 37.24 3.72
C GLY A 589 27.31 35.82 3.94
N ILE A 590 26.45 34.81 3.96
CA ILE A 590 26.80 33.40 4.13
C ILE A 590 26.91 32.71 2.76
N PRO A 591 27.98 31.96 2.45
CA PRO A 591 28.10 31.20 1.22
C PRO A 591 27.27 29.90 1.26
N GLU A 592 26.41 29.72 0.26
CA GLU A 592 25.77 28.43 -0.02
C GLU A 592 26.52 27.68 -1.12
N TYR A 593 26.63 26.37 -0.93
CA TYR A 593 27.32 25.44 -1.82
C TYR A 593 26.33 24.38 -2.33
N ARG A 594 26.59 23.83 -3.50
CA ARG A 594 25.98 22.56 -3.90
C ARG A 594 26.86 21.42 -3.37
N ILE A 595 26.20 20.37 -2.90
CA ILE A 595 26.82 19.15 -2.39
C ILE A 595 26.52 18.05 -3.42
N GLY A 596 27.53 17.26 -3.79
CA GLY A 596 27.45 16.19 -4.78
C GLY A 596 28.08 14.88 -4.32
N PRO A 597 28.19 13.88 -5.21
CA PRO A 597 28.65 12.54 -4.86
C PRO A 597 30.13 12.53 -4.44
N GLY A 598 30.42 11.95 -3.26
CA GLY A 598 31.77 11.89 -2.71
C GLY A 598 32.21 13.09 -1.87
N ASP A 599 31.40 14.15 -1.78
CA ASP A 599 31.62 15.24 -0.83
C ASP A 599 31.57 14.73 0.63
N ILE A 600 32.20 15.48 1.53
CA ILE A 600 32.32 15.14 2.96
C ILE A 600 31.64 16.23 3.79
N LEU A 601 30.72 15.82 4.66
CA LEU A 601 29.90 16.70 5.50
C LEU A 601 30.19 16.44 6.98
N ASP A 602 30.55 17.49 7.72
CA ASP A 602 30.64 17.44 9.19
C ASP A 602 29.30 17.83 9.83
N ILE A 603 28.63 16.86 10.44
CA ILE A 603 27.28 16.98 10.98
C ILE A 603 27.34 16.97 12.52
N THR A 604 26.80 18.01 13.15
CA THR A 604 26.74 18.14 14.61
C THR A 604 25.35 17.78 15.13
N PHE A 605 25.25 16.68 15.88
CA PHE A 605 24.03 16.29 16.59
C PHE A 605 24.07 16.81 18.03
N TRP A 606 22.89 17.09 18.60
CA TRP A 606 22.75 17.62 19.96
C TRP A 606 21.83 16.72 20.78
N ILE A 607 22.30 16.25 21.93
CA ILE A 607 21.49 15.51 22.91
C ILE A 607 21.50 16.30 24.21
N GLY A 608 20.39 17.01 24.47
CA GLY A 608 20.37 18.08 25.47
C GLY A 608 21.42 19.16 25.14
N PHE A 609 22.20 19.57 26.14
CA PHE A 609 23.28 20.56 25.97
C PHE A 609 24.60 19.99 25.43
N LYS A 610 24.64 18.73 24.98
CA LYS A 610 25.88 18.05 24.59
C LYS A 610 25.93 17.84 23.07
N GLU A 611 26.90 18.48 22.41
CA GLU A 611 27.19 18.23 21.00
C GLU A 611 27.91 16.89 20.79
N ASN A 612 27.69 16.29 19.61
CA ASN A 612 28.35 15.08 19.15
C ASN A 612 28.53 15.15 17.63
N LYS A 613 29.78 15.26 17.17
CA LYS A 613 30.13 15.56 15.76
C LYS A 613 30.49 14.29 14.99
N ASN A 614 29.92 14.13 13.80
CA ASN A 614 30.10 12.97 12.94
C ASN A 614 30.32 13.41 11.49
N THR A 615 31.36 12.90 10.86
CA THR A 615 31.69 13.16 9.46
C THR A 615 31.06 12.10 8.57
N VAL A 616 30.31 12.50 7.53
CA VAL A 616 29.61 11.58 6.62
C VAL A 616 29.92 11.94 5.16
N ARG A 617 30.24 10.93 4.34
CA ARG A 617 30.44 11.10 2.89
C ARG A 617 29.12 10.89 2.14
N VAL A 618 28.87 11.73 1.15
CA VAL A 618 27.69 11.64 0.27
C VAL A 618 27.88 10.51 -0.74
N SER A 619 26.85 9.70 -0.96
CA SER A 619 26.91 8.52 -1.82
C SER A 619 27.03 8.87 -3.32
N PRO A 620 27.46 7.91 -4.17
CA PRO A 620 27.36 8.00 -5.63
C PRO A 620 25.97 8.41 -6.16
N GLN A 621 24.90 8.20 -5.36
CA GLN A 621 23.51 8.46 -5.69
C GLN A 621 22.97 9.79 -5.11
N ASN A 622 23.84 10.69 -4.62
CA ASN A 622 23.48 11.94 -3.91
C ASN A 622 22.71 11.74 -2.58
N THR A 623 22.77 10.55 -1.99
CA THR A 623 22.10 10.24 -0.72
C THR A 623 23.07 10.24 0.47
N VAL A 624 22.56 10.53 1.67
CA VAL A 624 23.31 10.49 2.93
C VAL A 624 22.57 9.53 3.86
N SER A 625 23.22 8.43 4.25
CA SER A 625 22.60 7.36 5.04
C SER A 625 23.04 7.44 6.52
N PHE A 626 22.10 7.75 7.40
CA PHE A 626 22.35 7.89 8.84
C PHE A 626 22.42 6.54 9.58
N SER A 627 22.14 5.42 8.89
CA SER A 627 22.08 4.05 9.43
C SER A 627 23.38 3.54 10.09
N TYR A 628 24.50 4.26 9.92
CA TYR A 628 25.81 3.91 10.46
C TYR A 628 26.20 4.67 11.74
N ILE A 629 25.36 5.58 12.24
CA ILE A 629 25.58 6.23 13.55
C ILE A 629 25.22 5.23 14.67
N LYS A 630 26.18 4.37 15.03
CA LYS A 630 26.04 3.23 15.97
C LYS A 630 25.72 3.61 17.44
N LYS A 631 25.31 4.85 17.73
CA LYS A 631 24.87 5.33 19.05
C LYS A 631 23.77 6.40 18.90
N PHE A 632 22.53 5.93 18.81
CA PHE A 632 21.36 6.62 19.34
C PHE A 632 21.13 6.18 20.79
#